data_AF-A0A0U2MQ57-F1
#
_entry.id   AF-A0A0U2MQ57-F1
#
_cell.length_a   1.000
_cell.length_b   1.000
_cell.length_c   1.000
_cell.angle_alpha   90.00
_cell.angle_beta   90.00
_cell.angle_gamma   90.00
#
_symmetry.space_group_name_H-M   'P 1'
#
loop_
_entity.id
_entity.type
_entity.pdbx_description
1 polymer ?
#
loop_
_entity_poly.entity_id
_entity_poly.type
_entity_poly.pdbx_seq_one_letter_code
_entity_poly.pdbx_strand_id
1 'polypeptide(L)'
;MIDENVEGKLKKIDELLDRSTFEYIVAENITLEKTIDNLISNINLFSFLKPSSNDSFDTITTWKLDAYQAPIIGYKTDNEKLKLVSGLFTFHKVCRLQDQSNQLVPCLILPNRPTPDLRRLIFLNDIVRLLFKQYFNASGPLISELLIGLFKGEQPVIDSTEWRTLFPAIKTKTELCKWLKISTKVIKL
;
A
#
# COMPACT_ATOMS: atom_id res chain seq x y z
N MET A 1 -3.12 -20.93 17.96
CA MET A 1 -2.23 -20.11 18.81
C MET A 1 -1.71 -18.99 17.94
N ILE A 2 -2.28 -17.80 18.09
CA ILE A 2 -1.77 -16.59 17.43
C ILE A 2 -0.56 -16.16 18.27
N ASP A 3 0.55 -15.85 17.60
CA ASP A 3 1.79 -15.39 18.24
C ASP A 3 1.52 -14.10 19.02
N GLU A 4 1.95 -14.00 20.29
CA GLU A 4 1.72 -12.83 21.17
C GLU A 4 2.18 -11.51 20.52
N ASN A 5 3.17 -11.59 19.63
CA ASN A 5 3.66 -10.45 18.85
C ASN A 5 2.62 -9.94 17.82
N VAL A 6 1.77 -10.82 17.29
CA VAL A 6 0.70 -10.47 16.34
C VAL A 6 -0.45 -9.78 17.06
N GLU A 7 -0.82 -10.25 18.26
CA GLU A 7 -1.91 -9.68 19.05
C GLU A 7 -1.61 -8.24 19.52
N GLY A 8 -0.37 -7.98 19.96
CA GLY A 8 0.09 -6.63 20.29
C GLY A 8 0.12 -5.67 19.07
N LYS A 9 0.37 -6.18 17.87
CA LYS A 9 0.30 -5.39 16.62
C LYS A 9 -1.15 -5.09 16.21
N LEU A 10 -2.06 -6.05 16.37
CA LEU A 10 -3.49 -5.87 16.08
C LEU A 10 -4.11 -4.79 16.96
N LYS A 11 -3.83 -4.80 18.27
CA LYS A 11 -4.32 -3.75 19.17
C LYS A 11 -3.88 -2.34 18.75
N LYS A 12 -2.62 -2.19 18.30
CA LYS A 12 -2.11 -0.91 17.77
C LYS A 12 -2.75 -0.51 16.44
N ILE A 13 -3.23 -1.47 15.65
CA ILE A 13 -4.00 -1.19 14.43
C ILE A 13 -5.40 -0.70 14.79
N ASP A 14 -6.05 -1.31 15.78
CA ASP A 14 -7.39 -0.92 16.25
C ASP A 14 -7.39 0.51 16.82
N GLU A 15 -6.31 0.89 17.52
CA GLU A 15 -6.12 2.24 18.06
C GLU A 15 -5.67 3.27 17.00
N LEU A 16 -5.29 2.83 15.78
CA LEU A 16 -4.69 3.70 14.77
C LEU A 16 -5.65 4.82 14.34
N LEU A 17 -6.94 4.47 14.19
CA LEU A 17 -7.98 5.39 13.76
C LEU A 17 -8.72 6.07 14.92
N ASP A 18 -8.42 5.70 16.16
CA ASP A 18 -9.01 6.38 17.32
C ASP A 18 -8.63 7.87 17.25
N ARG A 19 -9.63 8.76 17.30
CA ARG A 19 -9.44 10.22 17.16
C ARG A 19 -8.82 10.68 15.83
N SER A 20 -8.84 9.84 14.80
CA SER A 20 -8.49 10.28 13.45
C SER A 20 -9.47 11.33 12.95
N THR A 21 -8.98 12.30 12.19
CA THR A 21 -9.77 13.39 11.62
C THR A 21 -9.80 13.28 10.11
N PHE A 22 -10.91 13.67 9.50
CA PHE A 22 -10.99 13.82 8.06
C PHE A 22 -10.70 15.27 7.69
N GLU A 23 -9.63 15.51 6.94
CA GLU A 23 -9.16 16.84 6.59
C GLU A 23 -8.88 16.97 5.10
N TYR A 24 -8.97 18.20 4.59
CA TYR A 24 -8.58 18.52 3.23
C TYR A 24 -7.14 19.02 3.21
N ILE A 25 -6.28 18.29 2.50
CA ILE A 25 -4.86 18.60 2.41
C ILE A 25 -4.53 19.04 0.99
N VAL A 26 -3.74 20.10 0.84
CA VAL A 26 -3.21 20.50 -0.47
C VAL A 26 -2.35 19.37 -1.02
N ALA A 27 -2.59 18.93 -2.26
CA ALA A 27 -1.94 17.78 -2.88
C ALA A 27 -0.40 17.82 -2.76
N GLU A 28 0.20 19.00 -2.96
CA GLU A 28 1.66 19.23 -2.86
C GLU A 28 2.24 18.99 -1.46
N ASN A 29 1.40 19.04 -0.42
CA ASN A 29 1.80 18.78 0.97
C ASN A 29 1.75 17.29 1.33
N ILE A 30 1.28 16.43 0.43
CA ILE A 30 1.23 14.97 0.62
C ILE A 30 2.52 14.38 0.09
N THR A 31 3.24 13.65 0.92
CA THR A 31 4.55 13.09 0.56
C THR A 31 4.74 11.68 1.10
N LEU A 32 5.57 10.89 0.42
CA LEU A 32 6.01 9.59 0.89
C LEU A 32 7.12 9.74 1.95
N GLU A 33 7.29 8.71 2.78
CA GLU A 33 8.55 8.54 3.51
C GLU A 33 9.65 8.08 2.54
N LYS A 34 10.88 8.59 2.74
CA LYS A 34 12.02 8.29 1.87
C LYS A 34 12.26 6.79 1.67
N THR A 35 12.07 5.99 2.72
CA THR A 35 12.22 4.52 2.65
C THR A 35 11.20 3.88 1.71
N ILE A 36 9.95 4.34 1.76
CA ILE A 36 8.86 3.86 0.91
C ILE A 36 9.07 4.31 -0.53
N ASP A 37 9.42 5.59 -0.72
CA ASP A 37 9.69 6.18 -2.03
C ASP A 37 10.84 5.46 -2.76
N ASN A 38 11.93 5.20 -2.04
CA ASN A 38 13.04 4.39 -2.53
C ASN A 38 12.60 2.97 -2.88
N LEU A 39 11.77 2.33 -2.06
CA LEU A 39 11.30 0.98 -2.31
C LEU A 39 10.45 0.92 -3.60
N ILE A 40 9.49 1.83 -3.74
CA ILE A 40 8.62 1.96 -4.92
C ILE A 40 9.46 2.15 -6.19
N SER A 41 10.43 3.06 -6.13
CA SER A 41 11.32 3.36 -7.25
C SER A 41 12.20 2.16 -7.61
N ASN A 42 12.78 1.50 -6.61
CA ASN A 42 13.66 0.34 -6.80
C ASN A 42 12.96 -0.86 -7.43
N ILE A 43 11.70 -1.09 -7.06
CA ILE A 43 10.90 -2.19 -7.65
C ILE A 43 10.13 -1.74 -8.87
N ASN A 44 10.23 -0.46 -9.29
CA ASN A 44 9.41 0.12 -10.36
C ASN A 44 7.91 -0.20 -10.21
N LEU A 45 7.36 -0.03 -9.00
CA LEU A 45 6.05 -0.57 -8.63
C LEU A 45 4.93 -0.23 -9.63
N PHE A 46 4.91 1.01 -10.13
CA PHE A 46 3.84 1.48 -11.01
C PHE A 46 3.95 0.93 -12.44
N SER A 47 5.08 0.36 -12.86
CA SER A 47 5.13 -0.40 -14.13
C SER A 47 4.37 -1.71 -14.05
N PHE A 48 4.12 -2.22 -12.84
CA PHE A 48 3.27 -3.36 -12.60
C PHE A 48 1.80 -2.97 -12.58
N LEU A 49 1.43 -1.71 -12.77
CA LEU A 49 0.04 -1.33 -12.98
C LEU A 49 -0.36 -1.52 -14.44
N LYS A 50 -1.62 -1.89 -14.65
CA LYS A 50 -2.12 -2.12 -15.99
C LYS A 50 -2.11 -0.72 -16.58
N PRO A 51 -1.65 -0.54 -17.83
CA PRO A 51 -1.87 0.74 -18.50
C PRO A 51 -3.35 1.05 -18.33
N SER A 52 -3.65 2.06 -17.51
CA SER A 52 -5.02 2.46 -17.30
C SER A 52 -5.57 2.85 -18.66
N SER A 53 -6.85 2.55 -18.89
CA SER A 53 -7.59 3.18 -19.97
C SER A 53 -7.29 4.68 -19.94
N ASN A 54 -6.93 5.25 -21.10
CA ASN A 54 -6.45 6.62 -21.29
C ASN A 54 -6.93 7.59 -20.17
N ASP A 55 -6.03 7.94 -19.25
CA ASP A 55 -6.37 8.79 -18.08
C ASP A 55 -6.82 10.20 -18.48
N SER A 56 -6.75 10.54 -19.77
CA SER A 56 -7.35 11.76 -20.31
C SER A 56 -8.88 11.85 -20.12
N PHE A 57 -9.53 10.76 -19.74
CA PHE A 57 -10.97 10.74 -19.41
C PHE A 57 -11.25 10.94 -17.92
N ASP A 58 -10.23 10.91 -17.06
CA ASP A 58 -10.42 11.21 -15.64
C ASP A 58 -10.68 12.70 -15.46
N THR A 59 -11.68 13.02 -14.65
CA THR A 59 -12.08 14.39 -14.35
C THR A 59 -11.72 14.74 -12.93
N ILE A 60 -11.77 16.04 -12.60
CA ILE A 60 -11.58 16.47 -11.21
C ILE A 60 -12.59 15.80 -10.26
N THR A 61 -13.79 15.52 -10.76
CA THR A 61 -14.86 14.90 -9.99
C THR A 61 -14.58 13.42 -9.70
N THR A 62 -14.11 12.65 -10.69
CA THR A 62 -13.89 11.21 -10.51
C THR A 62 -12.77 10.94 -9.51
N TRP A 63 -11.67 11.71 -9.55
CA TRP A 63 -10.60 11.54 -8.55
C TRP A 63 -11.07 11.91 -7.13
N LYS A 64 -11.90 12.96 -6.98
CA LYS A 64 -12.41 13.34 -5.66
C LYS A 64 -13.23 12.21 -5.07
N LEU A 65 -14.14 11.63 -5.86
CA LEU A 65 -14.94 10.48 -5.44
C LEU A 65 -14.06 9.28 -5.10
N ASP A 66 -13.04 8.99 -5.90
CA ASP A 66 -12.06 7.93 -5.60
C ASP A 66 -11.36 8.19 -4.25
N ALA A 67 -10.94 9.43 -3.99
CA ALA A 67 -10.30 9.82 -2.74
C ALA A 67 -11.25 9.81 -1.53
N TYR A 68 -12.57 9.91 -1.75
CA TYR A 68 -13.55 9.66 -0.68
C TYR A 68 -13.75 8.17 -0.40
N GLN A 69 -13.77 7.34 -1.45
CA GLN A 69 -14.01 5.90 -1.33
C GLN A 69 -12.79 5.13 -0.84
N ALA A 70 -11.59 5.59 -1.22
CA ALA A 70 -10.30 5.05 -0.83
C ALA A 70 -9.36 6.20 -0.43
N PRO A 71 -9.56 6.80 0.75
CA PRO A 71 -8.82 7.98 1.17
C PRO A 71 -7.34 7.71 1.37
N ILE A 72 -6.54 8.76 1.15
CA ILE A 72 -5.15 8.78 1.58
C ILE A 72 -5.17 8.84 3.11
N ILE A 73 -4.47 7.90 3.74
CA ILE A 73 -4.30 7.86 5.18
C ILE A 73 -2.87 8.27 5.50
N GLY A 74 -2.68 9.21 6.40
CA GLY A 74 -1.36 9.69 6.76
C GLY A 74 -1.32 10.37 8.13
N TYR A 75 -0.13 10.81 8.53
CA TYR A 75 0.06 11.60 9.74
C TYR A 75 0.78 12.91 9.40
N LYS A 76 0.49 13.97 10.14
CA LYS A 76 1.16 15.26 9.95
C LYS A 76 2.55 15.25 10.58
N THR A 77 3.49 15.89 9.91
CA THR A 77 4.80 16.23 10.48
C THR A 77 4.75 17.61 11.12
N ASP A 78 5.79 17.99 11.86
CA ASP A 78 5.89 19.31 12.51
C ASP A 78 5.70 20.49 11.53
N ASN A 79 6.01 20.30 10.24
CA ASN A 79 5.80 21.30 9.18
C ASN A 79 4.42 21.22 8.49
N GLU A 80 3.40 20.61 9.12
CA GLU A 80 2.04 20.41 8.57
C GLU A 80 1.96 19.63 7.25
N LYS A 81 3.06 19.01 6.80
CA LYS A 81 3.04 18.10 5.65
C LYS A 81 2.48 16.75 6.04
N LEU A 82 1.68 16.17 5.15
CA LEU A 82 1.13 14.82 5.33
C LEU A 82 2.14 13.78 4.87
N LYS A 83 2.49 12.84 5.75
CA LYS A 83 3.24 11.64 5.41
C LYS A 83 2.28 10.48 5.20
N LEU A 84 2.28 9.94 3.98
CA LEU A 84 1.43 8.83 3.58
C LEU A 84 1.78 7.54 4.35
N VAL A 85 0.74 6.86 4.82
CA VAL A 85 0.79 5.54 5.46
C VAL A 85 0.04 4.49 4.62
N SER A 86 -1.10 4.86 4.02
CA SER A 86 -1.90 4.00 3.14
C SER A 86 -2.64 4.85 2.09
N GLY A 87 -3.15 4.21 1.04
CA GLY A 87 -3.83 4.86 -0.08
C GLY A 87 -2.86 5.22 -1.20
N LEU A 88 -1.82 4.40 -1.42
CA LEU A 88 -0.78 4.71 -2.40
C LEU A 88 -1.33 4.95 -3.81
N PHE A 89 -2.30 4.17 -4.24
CA PHE A 89 -2.83 4.29 -5.61
C PHE A 89 -3.70 5.54 -5.78
N THR A 90 -4.46 5.92 -4.74
CA THR A 90 -5.15 7.22 -4.70
C THR A 90 -4.15 8.36 -4.77
N PHE A 91 -3.06 8.29 -3.99
CA PHE A 91 -1.97 9.27 -4.06
C PHE A 91 -1.32 9.32 -5.45
N HIS A 92 -1.02 8.17 -6.05
CA HIS A 92 -0.46 8.10 -7.40
C HIS A 92 -1.37 8.75 -8.45
N LYS A 93 -2.69 8.59 -8.34
CA LYS A 93 -3.67 9.29 -9.20
C LYS A 93 -3.64 10.80 -8.97
N VAL A 94 -3.59 11.25 -7.72
CA VAL A 94 -3.45 12.68 -7.38
C VAL A 94 -2.18 13.28 -7.99
N CYS A 95 -1.05 12.57 -7.93
CA CYS A 95 0.21 13.01 -8.53
C CYS A 95 0.19 13.09 -10.07
N ARG A 96 -0.84 12.56 -10.73
CA ARG A 96 -0.99 12.61 -12.20
C ARG A 96 -1.96 13.67 -12.68
N LEU A 97 -2.57 14.43 -11.77
CA LEU A 97 -3.39 15.58 -12.12
C LEU A 97 -2.53 16.62 -12.85
N GLN A 98 -3.05 17.15 -13.96
CA GLN A 98 -2.35 18.13 -14.81
C GLN A 98 -2.08 19.46 -14.07
N ASP A 99 -2.86 19.76 -13.04
CA ASP A 99 -2.66 20.91 -12.13
C ASP A 99 -2.89 20.46 -10.68
N GLN A 100 -1.82 20.34 -9.92
CA GLN A 100 -1.86 19.97 -8.50
C GLN A 100 -1.96 21.19 -7.59
N SER A 101 -1.77 22.39 -8.13
CA SER A 101 -1.64 23.58 -7.32
C SER A 101 -2.95 23.89 -6.61
N ASN A 102 -2.88 24.05 -5.29
CA ASN A 102 -4.01 24.32 -4.41
C ASN A 102 -5.15 23.27 -4.49
N GLN A 103 -4.92 22.09 -5.07
CA GLN A 103 -5.93 21.04 -5.10
C GLN A 103 -6.08 20.40 -3.72
N LEU A 104 -7.28 20.49 -3.17
CA LEU A 104 -7.63 19.95 -1.86
C LEU A 104 -8.06 18.49 -1.95
N VAL A 105 -7.25 17.61 -1.38
CA VAL A 105 -7.47 16.16 -1.35
C VAL A 105 -8.03 15.74 0.01
N PRO A 106 -9.18 15.06 0.06
CA PRO A 106 -9.68 14.50 1.30
C PRO A 106 -8.75 13.40 1.82
N CYS A 107 -8.29 13.54 3.05
CA CYS A 107 -7.36 12.63 3.70
C CYS A 107 -7.85 12.27 5.11
N LEU A 108 -7.57 11.04 5.53
CA LEU A 108 -7.74 10.62 6.92
C LEU A 108 -6.43 10.81 7.67
N ILE A 109 -6.46 11.68 8.67
CA ILE A 109 -5.29 12.08 9.45
C ILE A 109 -5.25 11.26 10.73
N LEU A 110 -4.18 10.49 10.88
CA LEU A 110 -3.89 9.76 12.11
C LEU A 110 -3.43 10.74 13.19
N PRO A 111 -3.91 10.61 14.44
CA PRO A 111 -3.55 11.52 15.52
C PRO A 111 -2.07 11.37 15.92
N ASN A 112 -1.49 10.20 15.71
CA ASN A 112 -0.16 9.84 16.13
C ASN A 112 0.62 9.22 14.97
N ARG A 113 1.92 9.49 14.94
CA ARG A 113 2.84 8.82 14.01
C ARG A 113 2.91 7.33 14.35
N PRO A 114 2.49 6.42 13.44
CA PRO A 114 2.62 4.98 13.69
C PRO A 114 4.10 4.60 13.75
N THR A 115 4.47 3.49 14.40
CA THR A 115 5.87 3.05 14.44
C THR A 115 6.38 2.65 13.04
N PRO A 116 7.70 2.72 12.76
CA PRO A 116 8.25 2.33 11.46
C PRO A 116 7.80 0.93 11.00
N ASP A 117 7.82 -0.07 11.89
CA ASP A 117 7.38 -1.43 11.58
C ASP A 117 5.90 -1.51 11.23
N LEU A 118 5.06 -0.73 11.92
CA LEU A 118 3.62 -0.70 11.65
C LEU A 118 3.33 -0.01 10.31
N ARG A 119 3.98 1.13 10.03
CA ARG A 119 3.87 1.80 8.72
C ARG A 119 4.28 0.87 7.59
N ARG A 120 5.36 0.11 7.79
CA ARG A 120 5.87 -0.87 6.84
C ARG A 120 4.89 -2.00 6.58
N LEU A 121 4.28 -2.57 7.63
CA LEU A 121 3.24 -3.60 7.51
C LEU A 121 1.99 -3.08 6.79
N ILE A 122 1.53 -1.88 7.13
CA ILE A 122 0.38 -1.24 6.48
C ILE A 122 0.68 -1.05 4.99
N PHE A 123 1.85 -0.49 4.65
CA PHE A 123 2.28 -0.30 3.27
C PHE A 123 2.31 -1.62 2.49
N LEU A 124 2.94 -2.66 3.03
CA LEU A 124 2.98 -3.97 2.39
C LEU A 124 1.57 -4.54 2.14
N ASN A 125 0.69 -4.43 3.13
CA ASN A 125 -0.69 -4.88 2.99
C ASN A 125 -1.46 -4.08 1.93
N ASP A 126 -1.26 -2.76 1.87
CA ASP A 126 -1.86 -1.86 0.87
C ASP A 126 -1.49 -2.34 -0.54
N ILE A 127 -0.19 -2.52 -0.80
CA ILE A 127 0.32 -2.98 -2.09
C ILE A 127 -0.16 -4.39 -2.45
N VAL A 128 0.06 -5.36 -1.55
CA VAL A 128 -0.22 -6.77 -1.82
C VAL A 128 -1.72 -7.00 -2.04
N ARG A 129 -2.59 -6.32 -1.27
CA ARG A 129 -4.04 -6.45 -1.47
C ARG A 129 -4.50 -5.83 -2.78
N LEU A 130 -3.99 -4.66 -3.13
CA LEU A 130 -4.38 -3.99 -4.36
C LEU A 130 -3.92 -4.78 -5.58
N LEU A 131 -2.71 -5.36 -5.52
CA LEU A 131 -2.17 -6.15 -6.63
C LEU A 131 -2.76 -7.56 -6.74
N PHE A 132 -3.15 -8.20 -5.65
CA PHE A 132 -3.65 -9.59 -5.70
C PHE A 132 -5.15 -9.75 -5.55
N LYS A 133 -5.87 -8.80 -4.96
CA LYS A 133 -7.33 -8.91 -4.76
C LYS A 133 -8.15 -8.06 -5.71
N GLN A 134 -7.60 -7.00 -6.31
CA GLN A 134 -8.35 -6.06 -7.16
C GLN A 134 -8.04 -6.20 -8.67
N TYR A 135 -7.84 -7.44 -9.14
CA TYR A 135 -7.83 -7.82 -10.56
C TYR A 135 -6.63 -7.36 -11.39
N PHE A 136 -5.46 -7.88 -11.03
CA PHE A 136 -4.31 -7.81 -11.90
C PHE A 136 -4.13 -9.10 -12.72
N ASN A 137 -4.04 -8.98 -14.06
CA ASN A 137 -3.51 -10.05 -14.93
C ASN A 137 -1.97 -10.09 -14.82
N ALA A 138 -1.44 -10.23 -13.61
CA ALA A 138 0.00 -10.35 -13.42
C ALA A 138 0.43 -11.77 -13.79
N SER A 139 1.46 -11.89 -14.63
CA SER A 139 2.07 -13.19 -14.87
C SER A 139 2.76 -13.69 -13.60
N GLY A 140 2.85 -15.02 -13.41
CA GLY A 140 3.55 -15.61 -12.26
C GLY A 140 4.99 -15.07 -12.04
N PRO A 141 5.79 -14.83 -13.11
CA PRO A 141 7.08 -14.16 -12.99
C PRO A 141 7.00 -12.76 -12.39
N LEU A 142 6.06 -11.91 -12.84
CA LEU A 142 5.89 -10.56 -12.30
C LEU A 142 5.49 -10.58 -10.82
N ILE A 143 4.61 -11.51 -10.43
CA ILE A 143 4.23 -11.72 -9.03
C ILE A 143 5.44 -12.09 -8.19
N SER A 144 6.33 -12.92 -8.73
CA SER A 144 7.54 -13.37 -8.03
C SER A 144 8.52 -12.22 -7.84
N GLU A 145 8.83 -11.48 -8.91
CA GLU A 145 9.73 -10.32 -8.86
C GLU A 145 9.23 -9.25 -7.88
N LEU A 146 7.93 -8.95 -7.92
CA LEU A 146 7.29 -8.01 -7.02
C LEU A 146 7.41 -8.45 -5.55
N LEU A 147 7.09 -9.72 -5.25
CA LEU A 147 7.15 -10.23 -3.88
C LEU A 147 8.58 -10.28 -3.34
N ILE A 148 9.53 -10.70 -4.16
CA ILE A 148 10.96 -10.67 -3.82
C ILE A 148 11.40 -9.22 -3.56
N GLY A 149 10.99 -8.28 -4.41
CA GLY A 149 11.32 -6.86 -4.28
C GLY A 149 10.71 -6.21 -3.05
N LEU A 150 9.48 -6.59 -2.70
CA LEU A 150 8.76 -6.05 -1.55
C LEU A 150 9.29 -6.63 -0.24
N PHE A 151 9.58 -7.91 -0.14
CA PHE A 151 9.92 -8.62 1.10
C PHE A 151 11.42 -8.97 1.21
N LYS A 152 12.30 -8.10 0.70
CA LYS A 152 13.76 -8.27 0.47
C LYS A 152 14.65 -8.84 1.62
N GLY A 153 14.11 -9.22 2.77
CA GLY A 153 14.87 -9.67 3.94
C GLY A 153 15.07 -11.18 4.07
N GLU A 154 14.15 -12.01 3.60
CA GLU A 154 14.18 -13.46 3.90
C GLU A 154 13.71 -14.26 2.67
N GLN A 155 14.56 -15.16 2.18
CA GLN A 155 14.21 -16.14 1.16
C GLN A 155 14.05 -17.51 1.84
N PRO A 156 12.91 -18.19 1.64
CA PRO A 156 11.77 -17.80 0.80
C PRO A 156 10.92 -16.68 1.42
N VAL A 157 10.29 -15.84 0.60
CA VAL A 157 9.45 -14.69 1.04
C VAL A 157 8.40 -15.08 2.09
N ILE A 158 7.88 -16.30 1.96
CA ILE A 158 6.83 -16.89 2.81
C ILE A 158 7.31 -17.11 4.26
N ASP A 159 8.63 -17.23 4.44
CA ASP A 159 9.23 -17.37 5.76
C ASP A 159 9.47 -16.02 6.46
N SER A 160 9.41 -14.91 5.71
CA SER A 160 9.62 -13.58 6.28
C SER A 160 8.66 -13.26 7.42
N THR A 161 9.18 -12.60 8.45
CA THR A 161 8.38 -12.15 9.60
C THR A 161 7.21 -11.24 9.15
N GLU A 162 7.45 -10.37 8.17
CA GLU A 162 6.43 -9.49 7.59
C GLU A 162 5.33 -10.30 6.88
N TRP A 163 5.70 -11.31 6.08
CA TRP A 163 4.74 -12.19 5.40
C TRP A 163 3.88 -12.95 6.40
N ARG A 164 4.50 -13.60 7.39
CA ARG A 164 3.80 -14.40 8.41
C ARG A 164 2.84 -13.55 9.25
N THR A 165 3.17 -12.27 9.46
CA THR A 165 2.28 -11.31 10.13
C THR A 165 1.06 -10.99 9.26
N LEU A 166 1.23 -10.74 7.95
CA LEU A 166 0.16 -10.30 7.06
C LEU A 166 -0.72 -11.46 6.55
N PHE A 167 -0.13 -12.62 6.30
CA PHE A 167 -0.76 -13.78 5.67
C PHE A 167 -0.49 -15.05 6.48
N PRO A 168 -0.88 -15.13 7.76
CA PRO A 168 -0.55 -16.25 8.65
C PRO A 168 -1.10 -17.62 8.17
N ALA A 169 -2.12 -17.61 7.32
CA ALA A 169 -2.72 -18.80 6.72
C ALA A 169 -1.98 -19.29 5.46
N ILE A 170 -1.07 -18.51 4.89
CA ILE A 170 -0.32 -18.86 3.68
C ILE A 170 1.12 -19.16 4.08
N LYS A 171 1.41 -20.44 4.34
CA LYS A 171 2.69 -20.91 4.87
C LYS A 171 3.56 -21.60 3.82
N THR A 172 2.97 -21.89 2.66
CA THR A 172 3.66 -22.59 1.58
C THR A 172 3.39 -21.93 0.23
N LYS A 173 4.32 -22.14 -0.71
CA LYS A 173 4.16 -21.72 -2.11
C LYS A 173 2.88 -22.27 -2.72
N THR A 174 2.52 -23.51 -2.38
CA THR A 174 1.30 -24.17 -2.88
C THR A 174 0.04 -23.44 -2.41
N GLU A 175 -0.02 -23.03 -1.14
CA GLU A 175 -1.14 -22.25 -0.60
C GLU A 175 -1.22 -20.86 -1.23
N LEU A 176 -0.07 -20.21 -1.48
CA LEU A 176 -0.01 -18.93 -2.19
C LEU A 176 -0.56 -19.06 -3.61
N CYS A 177 -0.10 -20.06 -4.36
CA CYS A 177 -0.58 -20.34 -5.72
C CYS A 177 -2.08 -20.64 -5.74
N LYS A 178 -2.58 -21.40 -4.75
CA LYS A 178 -4.01 -21.68 -4.58
C LYS A 178 -4.81 -20.41 -4.31
N TRP A 179 -4.32 -19.53 -3.44
CA TRP A 179 -4.97 -18.26 -3.13
C TRP A 179 -5.02 -17.33 -4.35
N LEU A 180 -3.94 -17.27 -5.13
CA LEU A 180 -3.84 -16.50 -6.36
C LEU A 180 -4.52 -17.15 -7.58
N LYS A 181 -5.01 -18.39 -7.44
CA LYS A 181 -5.58 -19.20 -8.53
C LYS A 181 -4.65 -19.37 -9.74
N ILE A 182 -3.35 -19.55 -9.50
CA ILE A 182 -2.34 -19.78 -10.54
C ILE A 182 -1.57 -21.08 -10.34
N SER A 183 -0.89 -21.55 -11.40
CA SER A 183 -0.09 -22.77 -11.35
C SER A 183 1.17 -22.60 -10.51
N THR A 184 1.54 -23.61 -9.73
CA THR A 184 2.81 -23.62 -8.98
C THR A 184 4.05 -23.54 -9.87
N LYS A 185 3.91 -23.89 -11.16
CA LYS A 185 4.98 -23.82 -12.17
C LYS A 185 5.34 -22.39 -12.59
N VAL A 186 4.43 -21.42 -12.39
CA VAL A 186 4.65 -20.04 -12.89
C VAL A 186 5.25 -19.10 -11.83
N ILE A 187 5.22 -19.47 -10.55
CA ILE A 187 5.82 -18.69 -9.46
C ILE A 187 7.25 -19.21 -9.17
N LYS A 188 8.19 -18.29 -8.95
CA LYS A 188 9.56 -18.53 -8.47
C LYS A 188 9.77 -17.82 -7.13
N LEU A 189 9.24 -18.42 -6.07
CA LEU A 189 9.38 -18.04 -4.67
C LEU A 189 9.89 -19.24 -3.88
#